data_AF-A0A7W7VHP0-F1
#
_entry.id   AF-A0A7W7VHP0-F1
#
_cell.length_a   1.000
_cell.length_b   1.000
_cell.length_c   1.000
_cell.angle_alpha   90.00
_cell.angle_beta   90.00
_cell.angle_gamma   90.00
#
_symmetry.space_group_name_H-M   'P 1'
#
loop_
_entity.id
_entity.type
_entity.pdbx_description
1 polymer ?
#
loop_
_entity_poly.entity_id
_entity_poly.type
_entity_poly.pdbx_seq_one_letter_code
_entity_poly.pdbx_strand_id
1 'polypeptide(L)'
;MITASRPEWIAPFTGLEPGQFRKLVRVVAQRGGDEIADGRPGRQWALPLADRVLLVAVYWRTNLTMRQIGALFGVSHSAAHRVIDKVSRC
;
A
#
# COMPACT_ATOMS: atom_id res chain seq x y z
N MET A 1 13.29 -4.42 3.40
CA MET A 1 12.22 -3.56 2.85
C MET A 1 11.23 -4.44 2.12
N ILE A 2 9.94 -4.33 2.46
CA ILE A 2 8.83 -5.05 1.83
C ILE A 2 8.34 -4.25 0.63
N THR A 3 8.01 -4.93 -0.47
CA THR A 3 7.48 -4.33 -1.70
C THR A 3 6.63 -5.35 -2.45
N ALA A 4 5.59 -4.87 -3.13
CA ALA A 4 4.71 -5.65 -3.98
C ALA A 4 5.35 -6.03 -5.31
N SER A 5 6.48 -5.43 -5.68
CA SER A 5 7.30 -5.87 -6.83
C SER A 5 7.89 -7.27 -6.63
N ARG A 6 7.97 -7.73 -5.38
CA ARG A 6 8.47 -9.02 -4.94
C ARG A 6 7.29 -9.92 -4.53
N PRO A 7 6.86 -10.87 -5.38
CA PRO A 7 5.63 -11.64 -5.18
C PRO A 7 5.60 -12.44 -3.87
N GLU A 8 6.77 -12.81 -3.33
CA GLU A 8 6.90 -13.56 -2.08
C GLU A 8 6.30 -12.82 -0.87
N TRP A 9 6.11 -11.49 -0.95
CA TRP A 9 5.48 -10.71 0.11
C TRP A 9 3.97 -10.57 -0.06
N ILE A 10 3.43 -10.87 -1.24
CA ILE A 10 2.00 -10.69 -1.51
C ILE A 10 1.19 -11.72 -0.73
N ALA A 11 1.47 -13.01 -0.94
CA ALA A 11 0.67 -14.07 -0.32
C ALA A 11 0.69 -14.04 1.23
N PRO A 12 1.84 -13.87 1.92
CA PRO A 12 1.87 -13.86 3.38
C PRO A 12 1.06 -12.73 4.03
N PHE A 13 0.99 -11.56 3.39
CA PHE A 13 0.35 -10.38 3.97
C PHE A 13 -1.06 -10.11 3.45
N THR A 14 -1.42 -10.65 2.29
CA THR A 14 -2.73 -10.42 1.67
C THR A 14 -3.59 -11.67 1.59
N GLY A 15 -2.97 -12.86 1.63
CA GLY A 15 -3.64 -14.13 1.32
C GLY A 15 -4.03 -14.28 -0.16
N LEU A 16 -3.54 -13.41 -1.04
CA LEU A 16 -3.86 -13.39 -2.47
C LEU A 16 -2.69 -13.92 -3.31
N GLU A 17 -3.03 -14.58 -4.40
CA GLU A 17 -2.07 -14.85 -5.46
C GLU A 17 -1.66 -13.54 -6.15
N PRO A 18 -0.43 -13.42 -6.70
CA PRO A 18 0.06 -12.19 -7.34
C PRO A 18 -0.87 -11.66 -8.44
N GLY A 19 -1.58 -12.54 -9.15
CA GLY A 19 -2.58 -12.16 -10.14
C GLY A 19 -3.84 -11.53 -9.55
N GLN A 20 -4.33 -12.06 -8.42
CA GLN A 20 -5.48 -11.51 -7.69
C GLN A 20 -5.12 -10.16 -7.05
N PHE A 21 -3.91 -10.05 -6.51
CA PHE A 21 -3.41 -8.79 -5.97
C PHE A 21 -3.33 -7.70 -7.03
N ARG A 22 -2.84 -7.99 -8.24
CA ARG A 22 -2.85 -7.02 -9.35
C ARG A 22 -4.26 -6.56 -9.72
N LYS A 23 -5.25 -7.46 -9.67
CA LYS A 23 -6.66 -7.08 -9.88
C LYS A 23 -7.14 -6.15 -8.77
N LEU A 24 -6.85 -6.46 -7.51
CA LEU A 24 -7.17 -5.59 -6.36
C LEU A 24 -6.57 -4.19 -6.53
N VAL A 25 -5.28 -4.08 -6.87
CA VAL A 25 -4.61 -2.80 -7.11
C VAL A 25 -5.32 -1.99 -8.20
N ARG A 26 -5.75 -2.64 -9.29
CA ARG A 26 -6.52 -1.98 -10.35
C ARG A 26 -7.89 -1.47 -9.85
N VAL A 27 -8.60 -2.27 -9.05
CA VAL A 27 -9.89 -1.84 -8.47
C VAL A 27 -9.69 -0.64 -7.54
N VAL A 28 -8.67 -0.70 -6.67
CA VAL A 28 -8.32 0.40 -5.77
C VAL A 28 -8.00 1.66 -6.59
N ALA A 29 -7.14 1.56 -7.61
CA ALA A 29 -6.81 2.68 -8.49
C ALA A 29 -8.06 3.32 -9.11
N GLN A 30 -9.00 2.48 -9.57
CA GLN A 30 -10.22 2.94 -10.22
C GLN A 30 -11.19 3.63 -9.24
N ARG A 31 -11.26 3.15 -8.00
CA ARG A 31 -12.12 3.75 -6.97
C ARG A 31 -11.55 5.03 -6.36
N GLY A 32 -10.25 5.05 -6.09
CA GLY A 32 -9.61 6.20 -5.45
C GLY A 32 -9.23 7.32 -6.42
N GLY A 33 -9.27 7.08 -7.73
CA GLY A 33 -9.04 8.10 -8.75
C GLY A 33 -7.76 8.91 -8.52
N ASP A 34 -7.85 10.22 -8.73
CA ASP A 34 -6.70 11.15 -8.61
C ASP A 34 -6.17 11.29 -7.19
N GLU A 35 -6.96 10.95 -6.16
CA GLU A 35 -6.53 11.07 -4.77
C GLU A 35 -5.38 10.11 -4.45
N ILE A 36 -5.41 8.92 -5.07
CA ILE A 36 -4.42 7.87 -4.87
C ILE A 36 -3.64 7.50 -6.14
N ALA A 37 -3.91 8.13 -7.29
CA ALA A 37 -3.14 7.87 -8.50
C ALA A 37 -1.64 8.18 -8.33
N ASP A 38 -0.80 7.36 -8.97
CA ASP A 38 0.61 7.67 -9.17
C ASP A 38 0.74 8.79 -10.23
N GLY A 39 1.79 9.62 -10.16
CA GLY A 39 2.08 10.63 -11.20
C GLY A 39 1.27 11.92 -11.14
N ARG A 40 0.49 12.16 -10.07
CA ARG A 40 -0.26 13.41 -9.88
C ARG A 40 0.64 14.66 -9.81
N PRO A 41 0.21 15.82 -10.35
CA PRO A 41 0.91 17.10 -10.16
C PRO A 41 0.99 17.45 -8.66
N GLY A 42 2.16 17.89 -8.18
CA GLY A 42 2.38 18.27 -6.78
C GLY A 42 3.06 17.18 -5.94
N ARG A 43 2.69 17.04 -4.65
CA ARG A 43 3.39 16.12 -3.72
C ARG A 43 3.09 14.67 -4.08
N GLN A 44 4.05 14.05 -4.73
CA GLN A 44 4.03 12.63 -5.08
C GLN A 44 4.02 11.75 -3.83
N TRP A 45 3.39 10.58 -3.96
CA TRP A 45 3.45 9.55 -2.94
C TRP A 45 4.86 8.98 -2.85
N ALA A 46 5.32 8.67 -1.62
CA ALA A 46 6.63 8.06 -1.43
C ALA A 46 6.68 6.59 -1.87
N LEU A 47 5.53 5.96 -2.09
CA LEU A 47 5.37 4.56 -2.47
C LEU A 47 4.50 4.43 -3.72
N PRO A 48 4.85 3.52 -4.64
CA PRO A 48 3.96 3.12 -5.74
C PRO A 48 2.61 2.62 -5.21
N LEU A 49 1.56 2.69 -6.02
CA LEU A 49 0.22 2.27 -5.58
C LEU A 49 0.18 0.83 -5.06
N ALA A 50 0.88 -0.10 -5.71
CA ALA A 50 0.94 -1.50 -5.28
C ALA A 50 1.52 -1.64 -3.86
N ASP A 51 2.58 -0.90 -3.55
CA ASP A 51 3.20 -0.92 -2.22
C ASP A 51 2.31 -0.26 -1.17
N ARG A 52 1.52 0.74 -1.56
CA ARG A 52 0.51 1.37 -0.69
C ARG A 52 -0.63 0.40 -0.34
N VAL A 53 -1.12 -0.37 -1.31
CA VAL A 53 -2.14 -1.41 -1.08
C VAL A 53 -1.58 -2.54 -0.21
N LEU A 54 -0.34 -2.97 -0.46
CA LEU A 54 0.32 -3.98 0.38
C LEU A 54 0.52 -3.47 1.82
N LEU A 55 0.89 -2.20 2.00
CA LEU A 55 1.02 -1.57 3.30
C LEU A 55 -0.30 -1.60 4.08
N VAL A 56 -1.41 -1.26 3.44
CA VAL A 56 -2.74 -1.33 4.05
C VAL A 56 -3.08 -2.77 4.43
N ALA A 57 -2.80 -3.75 3.57
CA ALA A 57 -3.03 -5.16 3.91
C ALA A 57 -2.20 -5.61 5.13
N VAL A 58 -0.91 -5.23 5.19
CA VAL A 58 -0.05 -5.50 6.36
C VAL A 58 -0.62 -4.85 7.62
N TYR A 59 -1.06 -3.60 7.52
CA TYR A 59 -1.68 -2.89 8.65
C TYR A 59 -2.93 -3.61 9.17
N TRP A 60 -3.82 -4.07 8.28
CA TRP A 60 -5.02 -4.79 8.69
C TRP A 60 -4.75 -6.20 9.21
N ARG A 61 -3.72 -6.88 8.67
CA ARG A 61 -3.44 -8.29 8.98
C ARG A 61 -2.55 -8.48 10.20
N THR A 62 -1.82 -7.44 10.61
CA THR A 62 -0.81 -7.52 11.68
C THR A 62 -1.04 -6.46 12.74
N ASN A 63 -0.71 -6.74 14.01
CA ASN A 63 -0.82 -5.79 15.12
C ASN A 63 0.41 -4.87 15.23
N LEU A 64 1.02 -4.50 14.10
CA LEU A 64 2.23 -3.68 14.10
C LEU A 64 1.90 -2.20 14.32
N THR A 65 2.82 -1.51 15.01
CA THR A 65 2.72 -0.06 15.16
C THR A 65 2.98 0.65 13.83
N MET A 66 2.41 1.85 13.65
CA MET A 66 2.67 2.70 12.48
C MET A 66 4.15 2.92 12.18
N ARG A 67 4.98 2.98 13.24
CA ARG A 67 6.43 3.17 13.11
C ARG A 67 7.12 1.92 12.56
N GLN A 68 6.72 0.74 13.02
CA GLN A 68 7.22 -0.54 12.50
C GLN A 68 6.78 -0.74 11.05
N ILE A 69 5.51 -0.44 10.74
CA ILE A 69 4.99 -0.50 9.37
C ILE A 69 5.79 0.44 8.46
N GLY A 70 5.99 1.70 8.87
CA GLY A 70 6.81 2.65 8.13
C GLY A 70 8.21 2.12 7.85
N ALA A 71 8.88 1.56 8.86
CA ALA A 71 10.21 0.98 8.72
C ALA A 71 10.25 -0.20 7.73
N LEU A 72 9.23 -1.07 7.73
CA LEU A 72 9.13 -2.21 6.80
C LEU A 72 9.06 -1.76 5.33
N PHE A 73 8.33 -0.68 5.07
CA PHE A 73 8.15 -0.11 3.73
C PHE A 73 9.14 1.02 3.40
N GLY A 74 10.12 1.28 4.27
CA GLY A 74 11.12 2.34 4.06
C GLY A 74 10.52 3.76 4.00
N VAL A 75 9.40 4.00 4.68
CA VAL A 75 8.75 5.30 4.77
C VAL A 75 8.66 5.81 6.20
N SER A 76 8.54 7.12 6.38
CA SER A 76 8.27 7.70 7.69
C SER A 76 6.92 7.23 8.27
N HIS A 77 6.82 7.24 9.61
CA HIS A 77 5.56 7.03 10.34
C HIS A 77 4.40 7.85 9.75
N SER A 78 4.61 9.16 9.54
CA SER A 78 3.57 10.06 9.02
C SER A 78 3.20 9.75 7.57
N ALA A 79 4.14 9.25 6.76
CA ALA A 79 3.83 8.80 5.41
C ALA A 79 2.99 7.52 5.42
N ALA A 80 3.31 6.54 6.27
CA ALA A 80 2.49 5.33 6.46
C ALA A 80 1.07 5.68 6.91
N HIS A 81 0.93 6.57 7.89
CA HIS A 81 -0.37 7.05 8.36
C HIS A 81 -1.22 7.67 7.23
N ARG A 82 -0.61 8.54 6.40
CA ARG A 82 -1.32 9.14 5.24
C ARG A 82 -1.76 8.12 4.20
N VAL A 83 -0.96 7.07 3.97
CA VAL A 83 -1.32 5.99 3.04
C VAL A 83 -2.55 5.25 3.58
N ILE A 84 -2.55 4.88 4.85
CA ILE A 84 -3.66 4.15 5.47
C ILE A 84 -4.93 4.99 5.44
N ASP A 85 -4.84 6.27 5.83
CA ASP A 85 -5.99 7.17 5.84
C ASP A 85 -6.62 7.38 4.46
N LYS A 86 -5.80 7.49 3.40
CA LYS A 86 -6.30 7.72 2.04
C LYS A 86 -6.76 6.45 1.34
N VAL A 87 -5.99 5.37 1.40
CA VAL A 87 -6.29 4.13 0.66
C VAL A 87 -7.41 3.34 1.31
N SER A 88 -7.55 3.37 2.65
CA SER A 88 -8.63 2.64 3.34
C SER A 88 -10.02 3.28 3.15
N ARG A 89 -10.10 4.47 2.55
CA ARG A 89 -11.36 5.18 2.27
C ARG A 89 -11.87 4.97 0.84
N CYS A 90 -11.16 4.20 0.01
CA CYS A 90 -11.52 3.87 -1.39
C CYS A 90 -12.25 2.54 -1.50
#